data_AF-A0A7R9UH93-F1
#
_entry.id   AF-A0A7R9UH93-F1
#
_cell.length_a   1.000
_cell.length_b   1.000
_cell.length_c   1.000
_cell.angle_alpha   90.00
_cell.angle_beta   90.00
_cell.angle_gamma   90.00
#
_symmetry.space_group_name_H-M   'P 1'
#
loop_
_entity.id
_entity.type
_entity.pdbx_description
1 polymer ?
#
loop_
_entity_poly.entity_id
_entity_poly.type
_entity_poly.pdbx_seq_one_letter_code
_entity_poly.pdbx_strand_id
1 'polypeptide(L)'
;AVRRKVAPNHSMTHVLNLALRKQLGEGVEQRGSLCDAERLRFDFAHGASLTDAELRAVEETVAAVIAARRRVHAQSVPLNAARAVSAVRAVFGETYPDPVRLVSMGVPIDELLADPANAGWAETSIEFCGGTHVASTGDAQLFS
;
A
#
# COMPACT_ATOMS: atom_id res chain seq x y z
N ALA A 1 -15.46 16.80 -4.86
CA ALA A 1 -14.36 17.62 -5.41
C ALA A 1 -13.02 17.36 -4.71
N VAL A 2 -12.93 17.42 -3.37
CA VAL A 2 -11.66 17.21 -2.62
C VAL A 2 -11.23 15.74 -2.51
N ARG A 3 -12.16 14.80 -2.27
CA ARG A 3 -11.85 13.36 -2.16
C ARG A 3 -11.15 12.76 -3.39
N ARG A 4 -11.44 13.28 -4.60
CA ARG A 4 -10.80 12.83 -5.85
C ARG A 4 -9.31 13.19 -5.92
N LYS A 5 -8.87 14.23 -5.22
CA LYS A 5 -7.46 14.65 -5.19
C LYS A 5 -6.66 13.90 -4.13
N VAL A 6 -7.31 13.44 -3.05
CA VAL A 6 -6.65 12.69 -1.97
C VAL A 6 -6.48 11.21 -2.31
N ALA A 7 -7.43 10.61 -3.03
CA ALA A 7 -7.40 9.18 -3.33
C ALA A 7 -6.16 8.69 -4.12
N PRO A 8 -5.63 9.43 -5.12
CA PRO A 8 -4.37 9.09 -5.78
C PRO A 8 -3.20 9.04 -4.80
N ASN A 9 -3.01 10.10 -4.02
CA ASN A 9 -1.94 10.18 -3.02
C ASN A 9 -2.08 9.07 -1.97
N HIS A 10 -3.29 8.85 -1.45
CA HIS A 10 -3.53 7.76 -0.50
C HIS A 10 -3.13 6.40 -1.09
N SER A 11 -3.51 6.13 -2.33
CA SER A 11 -3.17 4.87 -3.01
C SER A 11 -1.67 4.74 -3.24
N MET A 12 -0.98 5.84 -3.55
CA MET A 12 0.49 5.83 -3.73
C MET A 12 1.25 5.70 -2.42
N THR A 13 0.64 6.02 -1.27
CA THR A 13 1.24 5.72 0.04
C THR A 13 1.43 4.22 0.22
N HIS A 14 0.43 3.44 -0.17
CA HIS A 14 0.47 1.98 -0.10
C HIS A 14 1.53 1.38 -1.05
N VAL A 15 1.64 1.93 -2.26
CA VAL A 15 2.65 1.52 -3.24
C VAL A 15 4.06 1.93 -2.78
N LEU A 16 4.21 3.10 -2.17
CA LEU A 16 5.49 3.55 -1.61
C LEU A 16 5.94 2.66 -0.44
N ASN A 17 5.01 2.28 0.44
CA ASN A 17 5.28 1.32 1.52
C ASN A 17 5.79 -0.03 0.99
N LEU A 18 5.15 -0.55 -0.07
CA LEU A 18 5.61 -1.75 -0.77
C LEU A 18 7.01 -1.56 -1.37
N ALA A 19 7.23 -0.48 -2.11
CA ALA A 19 8.49 -0.19 -2.79
C ALA A 19 9.66 -0.06 -1.82
N LEU A 20 9.47 0.67 -0.71
CA LEU A 20 10.48 0.81 0.35
C LEU A 20 10.84 -0.54 0.97
N ARG A 21 9.86 -1.42 1.22
CA ARG A 21 10.13 -2.76 1.75
C ARG A 21 10.87 -3.64 0.75
N LYS A 22 10.52 -3.57 -0.54
CA LYS A 22 11.22 -4.32 -1.58
C LYS A 22 12.69 -3.90 -1.69
N GLN A 23 12.96 -2.60 -1.54
CA GLN A 23 14.30 -2.06 -1.67
C GLN A 23 15.15 -2.23 -0.40
N LEU A 24 14.56 -2.02 0.78
CA LEU A 24 15.29 -1.90 2.05
C LEU A 24 15.07 -3.10 3.00
N GLY A 25 14.18 -4.03 2.64
CA GLY A 25 13.83 -5.21 3.41
C GLY A 25 12.70 -4.99 4.43
N GLU A 26 12.48 -6.00 5.28
CA GLU A 26 11.31 -6.06 6.16
C GLU A 26 11.34 -5.13 7.36
N GLY A 27 12.52 -4.55 7.69
CA GLY A 27 12.69 -3.63 8.82
C GLY A 27 12.07 -2.25 8.63
N VAL A 28 11.51 -1.96 7.44
CA VAL A 28 10.79 -0.71 7.18
C VAL A 28 9.41 -0.76 7.85
N GLU A 29 9.25 0.09 8.85
CA GLU A 29 7.98 0.30 9.55
C GLU A 29 7.45 1.70 9.30
N GLN A 30 6.18 1.80 8.93
CA GLN A 30 5.49 3.08 8.82
C GLN A 30 5.38 3.73 10.21
N ARG A 31 5.74 5.01 10.29
CA ARG A 31 5.62 5.87 11.49
C ARG A 31 4.56 6.96 11.33
N GLY A 32 4.18 7.27 10.09
CA GLY A 32 3.14 8.25 9.80
C GLY A 32 2.94 8.42 8.30
N SER A 33 1.81 9.02 7.94
CA SER A 33 1.56 9.46 6.57
C SER A 33 0.65 10.67 6.58
N LEU A 34 0.98 11.68 5.76
CA LEU A 34 0.10 12.80 5.46
C LEU A 34 -0.25 12.72 3.96
N CYS A 35 -1.54 12.61 3.68
CA CYS A 35 -2.07 12.67 2.32
C CYS A 35 -3.08 13.79 2.24
N ASP A 36 -2.71 14.89 1.60
CA ASP A 36 -3.64 15.94 1.24
C ASP A 36 -3.78 16.00 -0.29
N ALA A 37 -4.49 17.01 -0.80
CA ALA A 37 -4.76 17.16 -2.23
C ALA A 37 -3.53 17.62 -3.04
N GLU A 38 -2.47 18.08 -2.38
CA GLU A 38 -1.30 18.71 -2.99
C GLU A 38 -0.05 17.85 -2.83
N ARG A 39 0.07 17.12 -1.72
CA ARG A 39 1.25 16.33 -1.42
C ARG A 39 0.96 15.04 -0.67
N LEU A 40 1.92 14.13 -0.81
CA LEU A 40 2.08 12.93 -0.02
C LEU A 40 3.38 13.06 0.79
N ARG A 41 3.30 12.75 2.08
CA ARG A 41 4.45 12.54 2.95
C ARG A 41 4.29 11.17 3.61
N PHE A 42 5.33 10.36 3.54
CA PHE A 42 5.39 9.06 4.20
C PHE A 42 6.59 9.02 5.13
N ASP A 43 6.33 8.84 6.42
CA ASP A 43 7.35 8.72 7.44
C ASP A 43 7.56 7.24 7.77
N PHE A 44 8.80 6.77 7.70
CA PHE A 44 9.16 5.38 7.99
C PHE A 44 10.43 5.30 8.84
N ALA A 45 10.56 4.20 9.58
CA ALA A 45 11.77 3.90 10.33
C ALA A 45 12.81 3.23 9.42
N HIS A 46 13.98 3.85 9.32
CA HIS A 46 15.16 3.30 8.67
C HIS A 46 16.41 3.87 9.36
N GLY A 47 17.46 3.06 9.50
CA GLY A 47 18.64 3.40 10.31
C GLY A 47 19.60 4.42 9.68
N ALA A 48 19.37 4.80 8.42
CA ALA A 48 20.18 5.74 7.66
C ALA A 48 19.30 6.53 6.67
N SER A 49 19.89 7.55 6.05
CA SER A 49 19.27 8.19 4.88
C SER A 49 19.34 7.26 3.67
N LEU A 50 18.35 7.32 2.79
CA LEU A 50 18.39 6.62 1.50
C LEU A 50 19.49 7.19 0.62
N THR A 51 20.19 6.30 -0.07
CA THR A 51 21.08 6.65 -1.17
C THR A 51 20.30 7.05 -2.41
N ASP A 52 20.93 7.81 -3.32
CA ASP A 52 20.32 8.16 -4.61
C ASP A 52 19.90 6.93 -5.43
N ALA A 53 20.63 5.83 -5.31
CA ALA A 53 20.30 4.58 -5.99
C ALA A 53 19.04 3.92 -5.42
N GLU A 54 18.89 3.90 -4.08
CA GLU A 54 17.70 3.38 -3.43
C GLU A 54 16.47 4.24 -3.70
N LEU A 55 16.64 5.57 -3.70
CA LEU A 55 15.57 6.51 -4.08
C LEU A 55 15.06 6.22 -5.49
N ARG A 56 15.97 6.10 -6.47
CA ARG A 56 15.61 5.78 -7.85
C ARG A 56 14.91 4.42 -7.97
N ALA A 57 15.40 3.39 -7.29
CA ALA A 57 14.78 2.07 -7.33
C ALA A 57 13.36 2.05 -6.75
N VAL A 58 13.13 2.84 -5.69
CA VAL A 58 11.79 3.04 -5.10
C VAL A 58 10.89 3.75 -6.11
N GLU A 59 11.35 4.84 -6.73
CA GLU A 59 10.60 5.58 -7.76
C GLU A 59 10.26 4.71 -8.97
N GLU A 60 11.21 3.91 -9.46
CA GLU A 60 11.02 2.96 -10.57
C GLU A 60 9.96 1.91 -10.23
N THR A 61 9.96 1.40 -8.99
CA THR A 61 8.93 0.46 -8.53
C THR A 61 7.54 1.11 -8.53
N VAL A 62 7.43 2.32 -8.00
CA VAL A 62 6.16 3.07 -8.00
C VAL A 62 5.69 3.32 -9.43
N ALA A 63 6.58 3.77 -10.32
CA ALA A 63 6.29 4.00 -11.72
C ALA A 63 5.81 2.73 -12.43
N ALA A 64 6.43 1.58 -12.17
CA ALA A 64 6.03 0.29 -12.71
C ALA A 64 4.62 -0.11 -12.26
N VAL A 65 4.26 0.09 -10.99
CA VAL A 65 2.92 -0.20 -10.47
C VAL A 65 1.86 0.71 -11.11
N ILE A 66 2.15 1.99 -11.30
CA ILE A 66 1.26 2.93 -11.99
C ILE A 66 1.08 2.50 -13.46
N ALA A 67 2.19 2.20 -14.14
CA ALA A 67 2.19 1.78 -15.55
C ALA A 67 1.45 0.45 -15.79
N ALA A 68 1.41 -0.44 -14.80
CA ALA A 68 0.68 -1.70 -14.88
C ALA A 68 -0.85 -1.53 -14.85
N ARG A 69 -1.37 -0.35 -14.46
CA ARG A 69 -2.80 0.01 -14.44
C ARG A 69 -3.70 -1.02 -13.75
N ARG A 70 -3.19 -1.67 -12.71
CA ARG A 70 -3.89 -2.74 -11.98
C ARG A 70 -5.12 -2.18 -11.27
N ARG A 71 -6.17 -3.00 -11.16
CA ARG A 71 -7.39 -2.63 -10.45
C ARG A 71 -7.14 -2.60 -8.95
N VAL A 72 -7.72 -1.63 -8.26
CA VAL A 72 -7.72 -1.59 -6.79
C VAL A 72 -8.98 -2.28 -6.27
N HIS A 73 -8.78 -3.25 -5.38
CA HIS A 73 -9.84 -4.03 -4.76
C HIS A 73 -9.97 -3.62 -3.29
N ALA A 74 -11.20 -3.52 -2.79
CA ALA A 74 -11.44 -3.24 -1.37
C ALA A 74 -12.71 -3.93 -0.90
N GLN A 75 -12.66 -4.61 0.23
CA GLN A 75 -13.79 -5.35 0.81
C GLN A 75 -13.71 -5.36 2.33
N SER A 76 -14.86 -5.32 3.01
CA SER A 76 -14.93 -5.59 4.45
C SER A 76 -14.99 -7.10 4.65
N VAL A 77 -14.06 -7.64 5.44
CA VAL A 77 -13.90 -9.08 5.66
C VAL A 77 -13.65 -9.36 7.16
N PRO A 78 -13.85 -10.59 7.65
CA PRO A 78 -13.55 -10.92 9.05
C PRO A 78 -12.09 -10.62 9.38
N LEU A 79 -11.85 -9.95 10.51
CA LEU A 79 -10.52 -9.50 10.92
C LEU A 79 -9.52 -10.65 10.99
N ASN A 80 -9.95 -11.80 11.51
CA ASN A 80 -9.09 -12.99 11.61
C ASN A 80 -8.68 -13.54 10.23
N ALA A 81 -9.59 -13.55 9.26
CA ALA A 81 -9.29 -13.99 7.90
C ALA A 81 -8.33 -13.03 7.20
N ALA A 82 -8.54 -11.72 7.37
CA ALA A 82 -7.65 -10.70 6.81
C ALA A 82 -6.23 -10.75 7.39
N ARG A 83 -6.08 -11.02 8.70
CA ARG A 83 -4.79 -11.17 9.38
C ARG A 83 -4.01 -12.42 8.93
N ALA A 84 -4.70 -13.43 8.41
CA ALA A 84 -4.08 -14.65 7.92
C ALA A 84 -3.38 -14.46 6.56
N VAL A 85 -3.76 -13.43 5.78
CA VAL A 85 -3.16 -13.14 4.48
C VAL A 85 -1.69 -12.74 4.66
N SER A 86 -0.78 -13.48 4.03
CA SER A 86 0.65 -13.22 4.11
C SER A 86 1.00 -11.84 3.55
N ALA A 87 2.01 -11.22 4.15
CA ALA A 87 2.48 -9.86 3.82
C ALA A 87 1.46 -8.73 4.02
N VAL A 88 0.24 -9.01 4.52
CA VAL A 88 -0.75 -7.98 4.84
C VAL A 88 -0.17 -6.95 5.81
N ARG A 89 -0.41 -5.67 5.51
CA ARG A 89 0.07 -4.56 6.33
C ARG A 89 -1.04 -4.00 7.19
N ALA A 90 -0.67 -3.75 8.42
CA ALA A 90 -1.43 -3.02 9.40
C ALA A 90 -0.44 -2.11 10.14
N VAL A 91 -0.92 -0.97 10.63
CA VAL A 91 -0.13 -0.04 11.44
C VAL A 91 0.00 -0.63 12.84
N PHE A 92 1.23 -0.66 13.36
CA PHE A 92 1.51 -1.20 14.69
C PHE A 92 0.82 -0.37 15.78
N GLY A 93 0.20 -1.04 16.74
CA GLY A 93 -0.48 -0.40 17.88
C GLY A 93 -1.92 0.06 17.60
N GLU A 94 -2.39 -0.01 16.36
CA GLU A 94 -3.77 0.32 16.00
C GLU A 94 -4.74 -0.83 16.30
N THR A 95 -5.94 -0.48 16.78
CA THR A 95 -7.05 -1.43 16.94
C THR A 95 -7.92 -1.38 15.69
N TYR A 96 -8.05 -2.52 15.03
CA TYR A 96 -8.88 -2.65 13.83
C TYR A 96 -10.25 -3.24 14.18
N PRO A 97 -11.34 -2.74 13.56
CA PRO A 97 -12.67 -3.28 13.76
C PRO A 97 -12.81 -4.68 13.13
N ASP A 98 -13.83 -5.42 13.55
CA ASP A 98 -14.30 -6.64 12.88
C ASP A 98 -15.76 -6.42 12.43
N PRO A 99 -16.07 -6.42 11.12
CA PRO A 99 -15.16 -6.68 10.00
C PRO A 99 -14.17 -5.54 9.72
N VAL A 100 -12.99 -5.89 9.22
CA VAL A 100 -11.95 -4.95 8.80
C VAL A 100 -12.01 -4.70 7.31
N ARG A 101 -11.70 -3.49 6.88
CA ARG A 101 -11.58 -3.16 5.46
C ARG A 101 -10.19 -3.48 4.93
N LEU A 102 -10.11 -4.48 4.06
CA LEU A 102 -8.89 -4.88 3.36
C LEU A 102 -8.84 -4.21 1.98
N VAL A 103 -7.69 -3.65 1.62
CA VAL A 103 -7.42 -3.02 0.32
C VAL A 103 -6.26 -3.76 -0.35
N SER A 104 -6.40 -4.06 -1.64
CA SER A 104 -5.39 -4.76 -2.45
C SER A 104 -5.19 -4.09 -3.80
N MET A 105 -3.93 -3.88 -4.18
CA MET A 105 -3.53 -3.26 -5.44
C MET A 105 -3.26 -4.34 -6.50
N GLY A 106 -4.32 -4.86 -7.13
CA GLY A 106 -4.23 -5.73 -8.30
C GLY A 106 -4.72 -7.16 -8.12
N VAL A 107 -4.83 -7.64 -6.87
CA VAL A 107 -5.33 -9.00 -6.57
C VAL A 107 -6.73 -8.89 -5.93
N PRO A 108 -7.74 -9.60 -6.44
CA PRO A 108 -9.06 -9.66 -5.82
C PRO A 108 -9.02 -10.17 -4.38
N ILE A 109 -9.85 -9.60 -3.51
CA ILE A 109 -9.87 -9.97 -2.08
C ILE A 109 -10.23 -11.44 -1.88
N ASP A 110 -11.16 -11.98 -2.67
CA ASP A 110 -11.56 -13.38 -2.55
C ASP A 110 -10.42 -14.35 -2.91
N GLU A 111 -9.50 -13.97 -3.82
CA GLU A 111 -8.31 -14.75 -4.13
C GLU A 111 -7.30 -14.74 -2.98
N LEU A 112 -7.12 -13.58 -2.32
CA LEU A 112 -6.28 -13.46 -1.12
C LEU A 112 -6.80 -14.35 0.01
N LEU A 113 -8.12 -14.41 0.19
CA LEU A 113 -8.75 -15.22 1.23
C LEU A 113 -8.78 -16.72 0.90
N ALA A 114 -8.77 -17.08 -0.39
CA ALA A 114 -8.73 -18.47 -0.83
C ALA A 114 -7.34 -19.11 -0.64
N ASP A 115 -6.27 -18.35 -0.83
CA ASP A 115 -4.89 -18.79 -0.61
C ASP A 115 -4.11 -17.77 0.23
N PRO A 116 -4.41 -17.65 1.53
CA PRO A 116 -3.81 -16.61 2.37
C PRO A 116 -2.32 -16.82 2.62
N ALA A 117 -1.76 -18.01 2.37
CA ALA A 117 -0.36 -18.32 2.62
C ALA A 117 0.56 -18.13 1.38
N ASN A 118 0.01 -17.62 0.27
CA ASN A 118 0.77 -17.48 -0.97
C ASN A 118 1.93 -16.49 -0.82
N ALA A 119 3.16 -16.99 -0.97
CA ALA A 119 4.37 -16.15 -0.90
C ALA A 119 4.40 -15.02 -1.96
N GLY A 120 3.68 -15.18 -3.08
CA GLY A 120 3.54 -14.16 -4.13
C GLY A 120 2.82 -12.89 -3.67
N TRP A 121 2.07 -12.93 -2.56
CA TRP A 121 1.44 -11.74 -1.99
C TRP A 121 2.44 -10.68 -1.52
N ALA A 122 3.71 -11.05 -1.29
CA ALA A 122 4.78 -10.09 -0.99
C ALA A 122 5.03 -9.08 -2.13
N GLU A 123 4.64 -9.40 -3.37
CA GLU A 123 4.75 -8.53 -4.53
C GLU A 123 3.55 -7.59 -4.71
N THR A 124 2.52 -7.74 -3.86
CA THR A 124 1.27 -6.97 -3.94
C THR A 124 1.13 -6.09 -2.70
N SER A 125 0.70 -4.84 -2.89
CA SER A 125 0.33 -4.00 -1.75
C SER A 125 -1.04 -4.41 -1.23
N ILE A 126 -1.07 -4.97 -0.03
CA ILE A 126 -2.26 -5.46 0.68
C ILE A 126 -2.26 -4.87 2.07
N GLU A 127 -3.23 -4.02 2.40
CA GLU A 127 -3.23 -3.26 3.66
C GLU A 127 -4.64 -3.13 4.27
N PHE A 128 -4.70 -3.05 5.61
CA PHE A 128 -5.91 -2.64 6.32
C PHE A 128 -6.06 -1.13 6.22
N CYS A 129 -7.10 -0.66 5.53
CA CYS A 129 -7.25 0.77 5.30
C CYS A 129 -8.71 1.24 5.14
N GLY A 130 -9.08 2.26 5.91
CA GLY A 130 -10.38 2.94 5.83
C GLY A 130 -10.44 4.10 4.83
N GLY A 131 -9.31 4.45 4.20
CA GLY A 131 -9.19 5.60 3.30
C GLY A 131 -9.85 5.43 1.92
N THR A 132 -9.95 6.54 1.18
CA THR A 132 -10.39 6.54 -0.22
C THR A 132 -9.25 6.20 -1.15
N HIS A 133 -9.52 5.38 -2.16
CA HIS A 133 -8.50 4.91 -3.12
C HIS A 133 -8.98 5.13 -4.55
N VAL A 134 -8.05 5.15 -5.50
CA VAL A 134 -8.36 5.16 -6.94
C VAL A 134 -8.92 3.81 -7.38
N ALA A 135 -9.57 3.76 -8.55
CA ALA A 135 -10.10 2.52 -9.09
C ALA A 135 -9.01 1.68 -9.79
N SER A 136 -8.03 2.35 -10.41
CA SER A 136 -6.85 1.74 -11.00
C SER A 136 -5.59 2.43 -10.51
N THR A 137 -4.50 1.69 -10.29
CA THR A 137 -3.18 2.26 -9.98
C THR A 137 -2.72 3.26 -11.04
N GLY A 138 -3.17 3.10 -12.29
CA GLY A 138 -2.88 3.99 -13.40
C GLY A 138 -3.66 5.31 -13.41
N ASP A 139 -4.53 5.53 -12.43
CA ASP A 139 -5.22 6.81 -12.22
C ASP A 139 -4.41 7.75 -11.30
N ALA A 140 -3.31 7.25 -10.73
CA ALA A 140 -2.33 8.06 -10.01
C ALA A 140 -1.26 8.60 -10.97
N GLN A 141 -0.52 9.61 -10.49
CA GLN A 141 0.63 10.17 -11.18
C GLN A 141 1.89 9.85 -10.39
N LEU A 142 3.02 9.72 -11.09
CA LEU A 142 4.33 9.59 -10.44
C LEU A 142 4.65 10.90 -9.69
N PHE A 143 5.51 10.82 -8.68
CA PHE A 143 5.99 11.99 -7.94
C PHE A 143 6.50 13.07 -8.91
N SER A 144 6.12 14.32 -8.64
CA SER A 144 6.50 15.51 -9.42
C SER A 144 7.50 16.37 -8.67
#